data_AF-A0AAN6JVP9-F1
#
_entry.id   AF-A0AAN6JVP9-F1
#
_cell.length_a   1.000
_cell.length_b   1.000
_cell.length_c   1.000
_cell.angle_alpha   90.00
_cell.angle_beta   90.00
_cell.angle_gamma   90.00
#
_symmetry.space_group_name_H-M   'P 1'
#
loop_
_entity.id
_entity.type
_entity.pdbx_description
1 polymer ?
#
loop_
_entity_poly.entity_id
_entity_poly.type
_entity_poly.pdbx_seq_one_letter_code
_entity_poly.pdbx_strand_id
1 'polypeptide(L)'
;MRASSLWFSLMAISLLGLAVRADAECTSSDAAPVKHHSHKHHHQHHKHHKGHKGHKAAAPESPAAAPATPSSPKEEVPANPATKPLTVPSHGAAEDQKCELSGGMATQYSGDCCKVSAAWPFGFNVTAPAQSCEADGNTLSKTTQVLSGCNGGTSWACNKQQPFVDPKNPDVSYAIGARWQGHGTKNFYGACYNVQFKELPGKTLIFQALNTGEDYKPDQIDIQCPGGGDGWGDWCYKQWGKPEAAGDKRFVFIKTVDECVNVPKELQDSCKWRFNWLYGKDYPTATPRTIKSMCRVQCPKILTDRTGIARTDDAAYPAFSA
;
A
#
# COMPACT_ATOMS: atom_id res chain seq x y z
N MET A 1 -65.30 -61.81 31.80
CA MET A 1 -65.17 -60.81 32.87
C MET A 1 -64.30 -59.67 32.36
N ARG A 2 -64.85 -58.44 32.38
CA ARG A 2 -64.24 -57.09 32.23
C ARG A 2 -63.54 -56.78 30.88
N ALA A 3 -64.13 -55.99 29.98
CA ALA A 3 -64.46 -54.54 29.98
C ALA A 3 -63.23 -53.65 29.68
N SER A 4 -63.14 -53.05 28.48
CA SER A 4 -63.52 -51.63 28.15
C SER A 4 -62.32 -50.68 28.41
N SER A 5 -61.88 -49.69 27.62
CA SER A 5 -62.43 -48.80 26.58
C SER A 5 -61.20 -48.16 25.86
N LEU A 6 -61.03 -48.01 24.54
CA LEU A 6 -61.74 -47.18 23.54
C LEU A 6 -61.79 -45.66 23.82
N TRP A 7 -61.23 -44.92 22.83
CA TRP A 7 -61.59 -43.57 22.30
C TRP A 7 -60.73 -42.37 22.72
N PHE A 8 -59.93 -41.82 21.79
CA PHE A 8 -60.24 -40.75 20.80
C PHE A 8 -60.33 -39.35 21.43
N SER A 9 -59.40 -38.46 21.07
CA SER A 9 -59.74 -37.28 20.25
C SER A 9 -58.55 -36.36 19.98
N LEU A 10 -58.48 -35.95 18.71
CA LEU A 10 -57.81 -34.75 18.23
C LEU A 10 -58.27 -33.50 19.01
N MET A 11 -57.39 -32.51 19.17
CA MET A 11 -57.61 -31.20 18.54
C MET A 11 -56.31 -30.39 18.47
N ALA A 12 -56.05 -29.90 17.27
CA ALA A 12 -55.13 -28.82 16.97
C ALA A 12 -55.65 -27.48 17.54
N ILE A 13 -54.76 -26.49 17.68
CA ILE A 13 -54.82 -25.17 17.02
C ILE A 13 -53.89 -24.16 17.72
N SER A 14 -52.88 -23.75 16.96
CA SER A 14 -52.35 -22.39 16.74
C SER A 14 -51.72 -21.53 17.84
N LEU A 15 -50.46 -21.19 17.53
CA LEU A 15 -49.86 -19.84 17.38
C LEU A 15 -49.80 -18.92 18.61
N LEU A 16 -48.56 -18.63 19.03
CA LEU A 16 -47.88 -17.33 19.04
C LEU A 16 -46.47 -17.62 19.63
N GLY A 17 -45.36 -17.55 18.91
CA GLY A 17 -44.79 -16.31 18.38
C GLY A 17 -43.89 -15.66 19.43
N LEU A 18 -42.59 -15.98 19.43
CA LEU A 18 -41.52 -15.10 19.95
C LEU A 18 -40.14 -15.58 19.45
N ALA A 19 -39.66 -14.86 18.44
CA ALA A 19 -38.28 -14.88 17.99
C ALA A 19 -37.40 -14.21 19.06
N VAL A 20 -36.34 -14.90 19.49
CA VAL A 20 -35.27 -14.28 20.27
C VAL A 20 -34.35 -13.57 19.28
N ARG A 21 -34.48 -12.24 19.21
CA ARG A 21 -33.49 -11.34 18.62
C ARG A 21 -32.63 -10.84 19.77
N ALA A 22 -31.31 -10.96 19.59
CA ALA A 22 -30.33 -10.34 20.46
C ALA A 22 -30.34 -8.84 20.21
N ASP A 23 -30.51 -8.04 21.28
CA ASP A 23 -30.10 -6.64 21.30
C ASP A 23 -29.48 -6.36 22.68
N ALA A 24 -28.26 -5.87 22.64
CA ALA A 24 -27.52 -5.38 23.79
C ALA A 24 -27.95 -3.93 24.04
N GLU A 25 -28.59 -3.67 25.18
CA GLU A 25 -28.84 -2.31 25.67
C GLU A 25 -27.69 -1.91 26.61
N CYS A 26 -26.85 -0.99 26.13
CA CYS A 26 -26.03 -0.15 27.01
C CYS A 26 -26.90 1.02 27.48
N THR A 27 -27.08 1.11 28.79
CA THR A 27 -27.76 2.22 29.47
C THR A 27 -26.92 3.49 29.42
N SER A 28 -27.56 4.60 29.05
CA SER A 28 -27.02 5.95 29.07
C SER A 28 -27.18 6.58 30.46
N SER A 29 -26.17 7.33 30.90
CA SER A 29 -26.30 8.31 31.99
C SER A 29 -25.81 9.68 31.50
N ASP A 30 -26.69 10.66 31.69
CA ASP A 30 -26.53 12.11 31.89
C ASP A 30 -25.36 12.89 31.24
N ALA A 31 -25.72 13.78 30.30
CA ALA A 31 -25.08 15.11 30.15
C ALA A 31 -26.00 16.11 29.42
N ALA A 32 -26.18 17.29 30.01
CA ALA A 32 -26.98 18.43 29.51
C ALA A 32 -26.28 19.22 28.37
N PRO A 33 -26.97 20.14 27.65
CA PRO A 33 -26.69 20.45 26.25
C PRO A 33 -25.89 21.74 26.01
N VAL A 34 -25.04 21.78 24.97
CA VAL A 34 -24.48 23.03 24.41
C VAL A 34 -24.45 23.04 22.87
N LYS A 35 -25.40 23.81 22.33
CA LYS A 35 -25.44 24.64 21.10
C LYS A 35 -24.56 24.29 19.88
N HIS A 36 -25.24 23.92 18.78
CA HIS A 36 -24.75 24.04 17.40
C HIS A 36 -24.98 25.46 16.85
N HIS A 37 -23.93 26.07 16.29
CA HIS A 37 -24.06 27.21 15.37
C HIS A 37 -23.74 26.75 13.95
N SER A 38 -24.77 26.75 13.10
CA SER A 38 -24.67 26.68 11.64
C SER A 38 -24.65 28.12 11.11
N HIS A 39 -23.61 28.48 10.35
CA HIS A 39 -23.59 29.74 9.60
C HIS A 39 -23.76 29.49 8.12
N LYS A 40 -24.93 29.91 7.63
CA LYS A 40 -25.29 30.11 6.22
C LYS A 40 -24.33 31.08 5.54
N HIS A 41 -23.94 30.75 4.31
CA HIS A 41 -23.33 31.68 3.38
C HIS A 41 -24.28 32.85 3.06
N HIS A 42 -23.81 34.08 3.26
CA HIS A 42 -24.42 35.29 2.74
C HIS A 42 -23.55 35.87 1.63
N HIS A 43 -24.13 36.01 0.44
CA HIS A 43 -23.65 36.93 -0.59
C HIS A 43 -23.88 38.37 -0.13
N GLN A 44 -22.85 39.22 -0.20
CA GLN A 44 -23.01 40.66 -0.26
C GLN A 44 -22.07 41.28 -1.29
N HIS A 45 -22.68 41.99 -2.24
CA HIS A 45 -22.05 42.95 -3.13
C HIS A 45 -21.59 44.18 -2.36
N HIS A 46 -20.42 44.73 -2.69
CA HIS A 46 -20.15 46.15 -2.52
C HIS A 46 -19.45 46.74 -3.75
N LYS A 47 -20.02 47.87 -4.21
CA LYS A 47 -19.58 48.71 -5.32
C LYS A 47 -18.42 49.62 -4.91
N HIS A 48 -17.56 49.88 -5.90
CA HIS A 48 -16.74 51.07 -6.20
C HIS A 48 -16.28 52.02 -5.09
N HIS A 49 -14.97 52.27 -5.04
CA HIS A 49 -14.42 53.64 -5.01
C HIS A 49 -13.10 53.74 -5.80
N LYS A 50 -12.97 54.87 -6.51
CA LYS A 50 -11.86 55.29 -7.38
C LYS A 50 -10.59 55.65 -6.59
N GLY A 51 -9.42 55.43 -7.19
CA GLY A 51 -8.15 56.03 -6.78
C GLY A 51 -7.02 55.74 -7.77
N HIS A 52 -6.68 56.74 -8.59
CA HIS A 52 -5.65 56.74 -9.63
C HIS A 52 -4.21 56.71 -9.06
N LYS A 53 -3.30 56.13 -9.87
CA LYS A 53 -1.85 56.41 -10.11
C LYS A 53 -1.13 55.05 -10.21
N GLY A 54 -0.57 54.59 -11.32
CA GLY A 54 0.00 55.25 -12.49
C GLY A 54 1.49 54.96 -12.52
N HIS A 55 1.92 53.82 -13.08
CA HIS A 55 3.27 53.62 -13.62
C HIS A 55 3.24 52.58 -14.75
N LYS A 56 3.73 53.01 -15.90
CA LYS A 56 3.91 52.25 -17.15
C LYS A 56 4.93 51.13 -16.92
N ALA A 57 4.60 49.91 -17.31
CA ALA A 57 5.57 48.85 -17.58
C ALA A 57 5.39 48.42 -19.05
N ALA A 58 6.46 48.61 -19.83
CA ALA A 58 6.55 48.22 -21.21
C ALA A 58 6.67 46.69 -21.33
N ALA A 59 5.97 46.11 -22.30
CA ALA A 59 6.15 44.74 -22.74
C ALA A 59 7.45 44.63 -23.55
N PRO A 60 8.26 43.56 -23.39
CA PRO A 60 9.26 43.21 -24.38
C PRO A 60 8.65 42.31 -25.47
N GLU A 61 8.92 42.74 -26.69
CA GLU A 61 8.54 42.15 -27.96
C GLU A 61 9.23 40.80 -28.22
N SER A 62 8.51 39.97 -28.97
CA SER A 62 9.00 38.77 -29.62
C SER A 62 9.92 39.14 -30.79
N PRO A 63 11.14 38.56 -30.94
CA PRO A 63 11.93 38.76 -32.14
C PRO A 63 11.52 37.80 -33.26
N ALA A 64 11.32 38.41 -34.42
CA ALA A 64 10.95 37.80 -35.68
C ALA A 64 12.06 36.92 -36.31
N ALA A 65 11.59 36.12 -37.26
CA ALA A 65 12.30 35.13 -38.06
C ALA A 65 13.51 35.68 -38.84
N ALA A 66 14.54 34.84 -38.96
CA ALA A 66 15.66 35.00 -39.87
C ALA A 66 15.49 34.11 -41.13
N PRO A 67 16.09 34.48 -42.28
CA PRO A 67 15.69 33.96 -43.59
C PRO A 67 16.41 32.68 -44.04
N ALA A 68 15.73 31.93 -44.91
CA ALA A 68 16.15 30.69 -45.53
C ALA A 68 17.29 30.85 -46.56
N THR A 69 18.18 29.87 -46.62
CA THR A 69 19.17 29.63 -47.70
C THR A 69 19.33 28.11 -47.93
N PRO A 70 19.86 27.69 -49.10
CA PRO A 70 19.22 26.66 -49.94
C PRO A 70 19.73 25.22 -49.75
N SER A 71 18.87 24.31 -50.21
CA SER A 71 19.06 22.85 -50.26
C SER A 71 20.00 22.39 -51.38
N SER A 72 20.78 21.34 -51.10
CA SER A 72 21.44 20.42 -52.06
C SER A 72 21.95 19.18 -51.31
N PRO A 73 22.24 18.06 -51.97
CA PRO A 73 21.32 17.13 -52.62
C PRO A 73 21.20 15.80 -51.84
N LYS A 74 20.16 15.02 -52.13
CA LYS A 74 19.97 13.65 -51.61
C LYS A 74 21.11 12.74 -52.09
N GLU A 75 21.85 12.18 -51.15
CA GLU A 75 22.74 11.05 -51.39
C GLU A 75 21.99 9.75 -51.05
N GLU A 76 21.88 8.90 -52.06
CA GLU A 76 21.16 7.64 -52.09
C GLU A 76 22.07 6.55 -51.51
N VAL A 77 21.74 6.02 -50.33
CA VAL A 77 22.48 4.91 -49.72
C VAL A 77 21.94 3.58 -50.28
N PRO A 78 22.79 2.73 -50.87
CA PRO A 78 22.35 1.50 -51.54
C PRO A 78 21.90 0.42 -50.54
N ALA A 79 20.82 -0.26 -50.89
CA ALA A 79 20.31 -1.44 -50.21
C ALA A 79 21.28 -2.62 -50.37
N ASN A 80 21.58 -3.31 -49.26
CA ASN A 80 22.14 -4.67 -49.27
C ASN A 80 21.62 -5.45 -48.03
N PRO A 81 21.67 -6.79 -48.00
CA PRO A 81 20.46 -7.60 -48.01
C PRO A 81 20.22 -8.34 -46.69
N ALA A 82 18.94 -8.54 -46.38
CA ALA A 82 18.36 -9.57 -45.53
C ALA A 82 19.31 -10.32 -44.56
N THR A 83 19.55 -9.75 -43.37
CA THR A 83 19.91 -10.53 -42.19
C THR A 83 18.64 -11.09 -41.56
N LYS A 84 18.51 -12.43 -41.61
CA LYS A 84 17.46 -13.20 -40.93
C LYS A 84 17.37 -12.79 -39.44
N PRO A 85 16.17 -12.53 -38.90
CA PRO A 85 16.01 -12.36 -37.45
C PRO A 85 16.39 -13.67 -36.74
N LEU A 86 17.27 -13.56 -35.74
CA LEU A 86 17.55 -14.62 -34.79
C LEU A 86 16.26 -14.97 -34.04
N THR A 87 15.74 -16.16 -34.31
CA THR A 87 14.64 -16.78 -33.57
C THR A 87 15.12 -17.13 -32.15
N VAL A 88 14.66 -16.35 -31.17
CA VAL A 88 14.72 -16.77 -29.76
C VAL A 88 13.70 -17.91 -29.57
N PRO A 89 14.07 -19.05 -28.96
CA PRO A 89 13.15 -20.17 -28.77
C PRO A 89 12.06 -19.80 -27.76
N SER A 90 10.84 -19.57 -28.26
CA SER A 90 9.62 -19.54 -27.46
C SER A 90 9.43 -20.89 -26.78
N HIS A 91 9.64 -20.94 -25.46
CA HIS A 91 9.22 -22.05 -24.62
C HIS A 91 7.96 -21.63 -23.88
N GLY A 92 6.85 -22.30 -24.23
CA GLY A 92 5.68 -22.57 -23.39
C GLY A 92 4.99 -21.35 -22.78
N ALA A 93 3.90 -20.92 -23.41
CA ALA A 93 2.91 -20.06 -22.76
C ALA A 93 2.41 -20.74 -21.47
N ALA A 94 2.85 -20.23 -20.32
CA ALA A 94 2.05 -20.33 -19.10
C ALA A 94 0.74 -19.59 -19.37
N GLU A 95 -0.37 -20.20 -18.98
CA GLU A 95 -1.72 -19.63 -18.95
C GLU A 95 -1.66 -18.14 -18.60
N ASP A 96 -2.25 -17.29 -19.46
CA ASP A 96 -2.08 -15.84 -19.49
C ASP A 96 -1.99 -15.22 -18.08
N GLN A 97 -0.78 -14.90 -17.64
CA GLN A 97 -0.56 -14.19 -16.38
C GLN A 97 -1.24 -12.83 -16.49
N LYS A 98 -2.46 -12.73 -15.97
CA LYS A 98 -3.27 -11.50 -16.04
C LYS A 98 -2.63 -10.44 -15.14
N CYS A 99 -1.81 -9.61 -15.77
CA CYS A 99 -1.21 -8.45 -15.13
C CYS A 99 -2.21 -7.29 -15.07
N GLU A 100 -2.16 -6.55 -13.97
CA GLU A 100 -2.81 -5.26 -13.84
C GLU A 100 -1.96 -4.21 -14.57
N LEU A 101 -2.47 -3.69 -15.68
CA LEU A 101 -1.82 -2.68 -16.52
C LEU A 101 -2.54 -1.33 -16.34
N SER A 102 -2.33 -0.69 -15.19
CA SER A 102 -3.25 0.36 -14.74
C SER A 102 -2.69 1.78 -14.68
N GLY A 103 -1.37 1.96 -14.64
CA GLY A 103 -0.83 3.30 -14.38
C GLY A 103 -1.15 3.82 -12.97
N GLY A 104 -1.53 2.91 -12.05
CA GLY A 104 -1.76 3.22 -10.64
C GLY A 104 -0.51 3.68 -9.93
N MET A 105 -0.64 4.03 -8.64
CA MET A 105 0.46 4.61 -7.87
C MET A 105 0.97 3.63 -6.83
N ALA A 106 2.28 3.53 -6.68
CA ALA A 106 2.92 3.02 -5.49
C ALA A 106 3.22 4.21 -4.59
N THR A 107 2.35 4.39 -3.60
CA THR A 107 2.56 5.31 -2.49
C THR A 107 3.37 4.61 -1.42
N GLN A 108 3.72 5.37 -0.40
CA GLN A 108 4.33 4.83 0.80
C GLN A 108 3.53 5.31 1.97
N TYR A 109 3.23 4.38 2.86
CA TYR A 109 2.89 4.75 4.21
C TYR A 109 4.14 4.57 5.04
N SER A 110 4.38 5.51 5.96
CA SER A 110 5.27 5.26 7.07
C SER A 110 4.77 3.98 7.67
N GLY A 111 5.59 2.92 7.61
CA GLY A 111 5.31 1.67 8.29
C GLY A 111 5.00 2.06 9.71
N ASP A 112 3.71 2.09 10.04
CA ASP A 112 3.10 2.67 11.23
C ASP A 112 3.44 1.85 12.48
N CYS A 113 4.39 0.92 12.33
CA CYS A 113 4.83 -0.05 13.29
C CYS A 113 3.72 -1.02 13.73
N CYS A 114 2.49 -0.83 13.25
CA CYS A 114 1.35 -1.62 13.64
C CYS A 114 1.56 -3.06 13.19
N LYS A 115 0.98 -3.97 13.97
CA LYS A 115 0.80 -5.35 13.53
C LYS A 115 0.09 -5.35 12.17
N VAL A 116 0.76 -5.90 11.15
CA VAL A 116 0.19 -6.01 9.80
C VAL A 116 -1.10 -6.81 9.83
N SER A 117 -2.10 -6.40 9.04
CA SER A 117 -3.42 -7.04 9.12
C SER A 117 -3.36 -8.55 8.89
N ALA A 118 -2.58 -9.04 7.92
CA ALA A 118 -2.43 -10.47 7.65
C ALA A 118 -1.79 -11.28 8.80
N ALA A 119 -1.33 -10.65 9.88
CA ALA A 119 -0.84 -11.33 11.09
C ALA A 119 -1.96 -11.73 12.06
N TRP A 120 -3.20 -11.32 11.78
CA TRP A 120 -4.36 -11.84 12.50
C TRP A 120 -4.73 -13.25 12.00
N PRO A 121 -5.29 -14.10 12.87
CA PRO A 121 -5.70 -15.44 12.50
C PRO A 121 -6.95 -15.37 11.64
N PHE A 122 -6.74 -15.27 10.33
CA PHE A 122 -7.78 -15.39 9.33
C PHE A 122 -7.78 -16.81 8.76
N GLY A 123 -8.94 -17.46 8.74
CA GLY A 123 -9.07 -18.85 8.28
C GLY A 123 -9.07 -19.04 6.76
N PHE A 124 -8.19 -18.37 6.00
CA PHE A 124 -8.26 -18.37 4.53
C PHE A 124 -6.91 -18.66 3.86
N ASN A 125 -6.85 -19.65 2.98
CA ASN A 125 -5.86 -19.92 1.91
C ASN A 125 -4.37 -19.61 2.19
N VAL A 126 -3.96 -19.63 3.46
CA VAL A 126 -2.57 -19.40 3.89
C VAL A 126 -2.14 -20.51 4.82
N THR A 127 -0.85 -20.81 4.79
CA THR A 127 -0.22 -21.82 5.64
C THR A 127 -0.19 -21.40 7.10
N ALA A 128 -0.01 -20.10 7.36
CA ALA A 128 -0.10 -19.46 8.66
C ALA A 128 -0.34 -17.95 8.46
N PRO A 129 -0.87 -17.24 9.48
CA PRO A 129 -0.85 -15.78 9.51
C PRO A 129 0.57 -15.24 9.41
N ALA A 130 0.70 -13.99 8.94
CA ALA A 130 1.98 -13.31 8.96
C ALA A 130 2.52 -13.21 10.39
N GLN A 131 3.84 -13.27 10.52
CA GLN A 131 4.50 -13.07 11.78
C GLN A 131 4.36 -11.62 12.24
N SER A 132 4.24 -11.45 13.55
CA SER A 132 4.31 -10.16 14.23
C SER A 132 5.32 -10.28 15.36
N CYS A 133 5.86 -9.15 15.80
CA CYS A 133 6.95 -9.11 16.75
C CYS A 133 6.54 -8.36 18.03
N GLU A 134 7.27 -8.59 19.10
CA GLU A 134 7.22 -7.76 20.31
C GLU A 134 7.85 -6.38 20.02
N ALA A 135 7.91 -5.52 21.04
CA ALA A 135 8.33 -4.12 20.86
C ALA A 135 9.75 -3.97 20.29
N ASP A 136 10.64 -4.94 20.50
CA ASP A 136 11.99 -4.97 19.93
C ASP A 136 12.02 -5.19 18.39
N GLY A 137 10.87 -5.48 17.77
CA GLY A 137 10.73 -5.75 16.35
C GLY A 137 11.39 -7.05 15.87
N ASN A 138 11.93 -7.88 16.76
CA ASN A 138 12.70 -9.08 16.42
C ASN A 138 12.13 -10.35 17.07
N THR A 139 11.75 -10.27 18.35
CA THR A 139 11.16 -11.38 19.08
C THR A 139 9.76 -11.63 18.54
N LEU A 140 9.48 -12.85 18.06
CA LEU A 140 8.17 -13.19 17.52
C LEU A 140 7.11 -13.15 18.62
N SER A 141 5.96 -12.53 18.33
CA SER A 141 4.79 -12.58 19.20
C SER A 141 4.39 -14.04 19.45
N LYS A 142 4.19 -14.39 20.72
CA LYS A 142 3.87 -15.77 21.15
C LYS A 142 2.60 -16.35 20.53
N THR A 143 1.66 -15.48 20.16
CA THR A 143 0.40 -15.88 19.52
C THR A 143 -0.05 -14.80 18.54
N THR A 144 -0.76 -15.22 17.49
CA THR A 144 -1.37 -14.33 16.50
C THR A 144 -2.57 -13.56 17.06
N GLN A 145 -3.02 -13.87 18.28
CA GLN A 145 -4.13 -13.18 18.96
C GLN A 145 -3.70 -11.95 19.76
N VAL A 146 -2.38 -11.70 19.93
CA VAL A 146 -1.92 -10.50 20.65
C VAL A 146 -2.39 -9.25 19.91
N LEU A 147 -2.99 -8.32 20.65
CA LEU A 147 -3.51 -7.07 20.11
C LEU A 147 -2.37 -6.21 19.54
N SER A 148 -2.66 -5.47 18.46
CA SER A 148 -1.72 -4.53 17.87
C SER A 148 -1.34 -3.45 18.89
N GLY A 149 -0.07 -3.05 18.94
CA GLY A 149 0.39 -1.90 19.73
C GLY A 149 -0.33 -0.60 19.38
N CYS A 150 -0.81 -0.48 18.14
CA CYS A 150 -1.64 0.65 17.70
C CYS A 150 -3.05 0.66 18.30
N ASN A 151 -3.49 -0.46 18.86
CA ASN A 151 -4.78 -0.63 19.51
C ASN A 151 -4.61 -0.90 21.02
N GLY A 152 -3.45 -0.56 21.60
CA GLY A 152 -3.17 -0.73 23.03
C GLY A 152 -2.65 -2.12 23.43
N GLY A 153 -2.26 -2.94 22.45
CA GLY A 153 -1.59 -4.22 22.69
C GLY A 153 -0.06 -4.13 22.68
N THR A 154 0.59 -5.27 22.42
CA THR A 154 2.06 -5.42 22.46
C THR A 154 2.65 -6.08 21.22
N SER A 155 1.84 -6.25 20.17
CA SER A 155 2.26 -6.84 18.90
C SER A 155 2.48 -5.77 17.84
N TRP A 156 3.61 -5.85 17.14
CA TRP A 156 4.10 -4.84 16.19
C TRP A 156 4.56 -5.50 14.88
N ALA A 157 4.80 -4.69 13.86
CA ALA A 157 5.50 -5.15 12.65
C ALA A 157 6.93 -5.60 12.98
N CYS A 158 7.42 -6.62 12.27
CA CYS A 158 8.77 -7.12 12.48
C CYS A 158 9.80 -6.35 11.63
N ASN A 159 11.00 -6.13 12.17
CA ASN A 159 12.11 -5.46 11.48
C ASN A 159 12.50 -6.17 10.18
N LYS A 160 12.42 -7.51 10.16
CA LYS A 160 12.73 -8.31 8.96
C LYS A 160 11.75 -8.17 7.81
N GLN A 161 10.59 -7.54 8.05
CA GLN A 161 9.54 -7.27 7.06
C GLN A 161 9.73 -5.93 6.34
N GLN A 162 10.83 -5.22 6.62
CA GLN A 162 11.20 -4.02 5.90
C GLN A 162 11.65 -4.32 4.46
N PRO A 163 11.50 -3.37 3.52
CA PRO A 163 12.00 -3.51 2.16
C PRO A 163 13.52 -3.63 2.11
N PHE A 164 14.01 -4.40 1.14
CA PHE A 164 15.43 -4.64 0.93
C PHE A 164 15.72 -4.99 -0.53
N VAL A 165 16.93 -4.63 -0.98
CA VAL A 165 17.43 -4.99 -2.32
C VAL A 165 17.85 -6.46 -2.32
N ASP A 166 17.62 -7.16 -3.43
CA ASP A 166 18.11 -8.53 -3.58
C ASP A 166 19.65 -8.58 -3.45
N PRO A 167 20.21 -9.49 -2.63
CA PRO A 167 21.66 -9.58 -2.44
C PRO A 167 22.46 -9.97 -3.69
N LYS A 168 21.82 -10.54 -4.71
CA LYS A 168 22.43 -11.04 -5.94
C LYS A 168 22.11 -10.16 -7.16
N ASN A 169 20.97 -9.47 -7.16
CA ASN A 169 20.55 -8.60 -8.24
C ASN A 169 20.12 -7.20 -7.73
N PRO A 170 20.94 -6.14 -7.90
CA PRO A 170 20.60 -4.80 -7.40
C PRO A 170 19.40 -4.15 -8.12
N ASP A 171 18.95 -4.70 -9.25
CA ASP A 171 17.76 -4.24 -9.96
C ASP A 171 16.47 -4.89 -9.44
N VAL A 172 16.58 -5.87 -8.54
CA VAL A 172 15.44 -6.49 -7.86
C VAL A 172 15.39 -6.02 -6.42
N SER A 173 14.19 -5.68 -5.95
CA SER A 173 13.93 -5.40 -4.54
C SER A 173 12.70 -6.15 -4.08
N TYR A 174 12.65 -6.41 -2.78
CA TYR A 174 11.51 -7.00 -2.10
C TYR A 174 10.90 -6.00 -1.13
N ALA A 175 9.58 -6.01 -1.02
CA ALA A 175 8.87 -5.23 -0.01
C ALA A 175 7.56 -5.91 0.37
N ILE A 176 6.99 -5.46 1.48
CA ILE A 176 5.60 -5.75 1.82
C ILE A 176 4.77 -4.48 1.79
N GLY A 177 3.45 -4.63 1.89
CA GLY A 177 2.60 -3.48 2.18
C GLY A 177 1.11 -3.73 1.99
N ALA A 178 0.40 -2.67 1.66
CA ALA A 178 -1.06 -2.66 1.57
C ALA A 178 -1.58 -2.73 0.14
N ARG A 179 -2.69 -3.44 -0.05
CA ARG A 179 -3.54 -3.34 -1.25
C ARG A 179 -4.93 -2.87 -0.90
N TRP A 180 -5.60 -2.29 -1.89
CA TRP A 180 -6.97 -1.82 -1.74
C TRP A 180 -7.94 -2.95 -1.36
N GLN A 181 -8.76 -2.70 -0.33
CA GLN A 181 -9.72 -3.66 0.21
C GLN A 181 -10.73 -4.21 -0.81
N GLY A 182 -11.05 -3.43 -1.85
CA GLY A 182 -12.02 -3.82 -2.88
C GLY A 182 -11.62 -5.04 -3.71
N HIS A 183 -10.34 -5.43 -3.69
CA HIS A 183 -9.88 -6.72 -4.26
C HIS A 183 -10.26 -7.93 -3.40
N GLY A 184 -10.77 -7.72 -2.19
CA GLY A 184 -11.09 -8.73 -1.20
C GLY A 184 -9.84 -9.25 -0.48
N THR A 185 -9.74 -9.01 0.82
CA THR A 185 -8.57 -9.34 1.64
C THR A 185 -8.15 -10.82 1.56
N LYS A 186 -9.11 -11.74 1.46
CA LYS A 186 -8.87 -13.18 1.25
C LYS A 186 -8.13 -13.51 -0.05
N ASN A 187 -8.22 -12.64 -1.06
CA ASN A 187 -7.62 -12.86 -2.38
C ASN A 187 -6.15 -12.41 -2.42
N PHE A 188 -5.78 -11.37 -1.67
CA PHE A 188 -4.44 -10.79 -1.72
C PHE A 188 -3.60 -11.00 -0.47
N TYR A 189 -4.15 -11.33 0.70
CA TYR A 189 -3.29 -11.57 1.86
C TYR A 189 -2.32 -12.72 1.62
N GLY A 190 -1.03 -12.41 1.79
CA GLY A 190 0.09 -13.32 1.53
C GLY A 190 0.46 -13.43 0.05
N ALA A 191 -0.24 -12.75 -0.86
CA ALA A 191 0.05 -12.76 -2.28
C ALA A 191 1.26 -11.87 -2.61
N CYS A 192 2.14 -12.37 -3.47
CA CYS A 192 3.24 -11.64 -4.10
C CYS A 192 2.91 -11.20 -5.53
N TYR A 193 3.45 -10.03 -5.86
CA TYR A 193 3.27 -9.39 -7.15
C TYR A 193 4.62 -8.90 -7.67
N ASN A 194 4.88 -9.13 -8.96
CA ASN A 194 5.96 -8.49 -9.70
C ASN A 194 5.46 -7.13 -10.20
N VAL A 195 6.05 -6.06 -9.67
CA VAL A 195 5.71 -4.66 -9.97
C VAL A 195 6.84 -4.03 -10.76
N GLN A 196 6.50 -3.55 -11.96
CA GLN A 196 7.36 -2.71 -12.78
C GLN A 196 6.91 -1.26 -12.68
N PHE A 197 7.85 -0.33 -12.50
CA PHE A 197 7.56 1.11 -12.48
C PHE A 197 7.83 1.75 -13.84
N LYS A 198 7.13 2.84 -14.15
CA LYS A 198 7.40 3.64 -15.37
C LYS A 198 8.70 4.42 -15.23
N GLU A 199 8.99 4.92 -14.02
CA GLU A 199 10.13 5.79 -13.73
C GLU A 199 11.42 5.02 -13.44
N LEU A 200 11.34 3.70 -13.21
CA LEU A 200 12.49 2.83 -12.94
C LEU A 200 12.57 1.70 -13.98
N PRO A 201 12.85 2.01 -15.25
CA PRO A 201 12.94 0.97 -16.29
C PRO A 201 14.06 -0.02 -15.95
N GLY A 202 13.76 -1.31 -16.08
CA GLY A 202 14.69 -2.40 -15.77
C GLY A 202 14.72 -2.84 -14.30
N LYS A 203 14.18 -2.03 -13.38
CA LYS A 203 14.02 -2.44 -11.98
C LYS A 203 12.71 -3.16 -11.75
N THR A 204 12.75 -4.13 -10.83
CA THR A 204 11.62 -4.96 -10.44
C THR A 204 11.44 -4.92 -8.93
N LEU A 205 10.21 -4.66 -8.49
CA LEU A 205 9.82 -4.82 -7.10
C LEU A 205 8.94 -6.06 -6.95
N ILE A 206 9.36 -7.01 -6.12
CA ILE A 206 8.53 -8.11 -5.66
C ILE A 206 7.83 -7.68 -4.36
N PHE A 207 6.53 -7.47 -4.46
CA PHE A 207 5.70 -6.91 -3.41
C PHE A 207 4.78 -7.98 -2.82
N GLN A 208 4.84 -8.22 -1.50
CA GLN A 208 3.87 -9.08 -0.80
C GLN A 208 2.80 -8.26 -0.06
N ALA A 209 1.54 -8.50 -0.40
CA ALA A 209 0.41 -7.82 0.21
C ALA A 209 0.06 -8.44 1.57
N LEU A 210 0.35 -7.73 2.65
CA LEU A 210 0.13 -8.17 4.04
C LEU A 210 -0.76 -7.21 4.83
N ASN A 211 -1.09 -6.06 4.26
CA ASN A 211 -1.97 -5.10 4.88
C ASN A 211 -3.10 -4.69 3.94
N THR A 212 -4.13 -4.07 4.50
CA THR A 212 -5.27 -3.57 3.73
C THR A 212 -5.25 -2.07 3.71
N GLY A 213 -5.68 -1.53 2.60
CA GLY A 213 -5.87 -0.12 2.43
C GLY A 213 -7.31 0.27 2.10
N GLU A 214 -7.85 1.27 2.79
CA GLU A 214 -9.29 1.59 2.75
C GLU A 214 -9.68 2.60 1.67
N ASP A 215 -8.87 3.65 1.44
CA ASP A 215 -9.21 4.82 0.60
C ASP A 215 -8.44 4.91 -0.73
N TYR A 216 -8.07 3.77 -1.30
CA TYR A 216 -7.19 3.73 -2.47
C TYR A 216 -7.95 3.52 -3.77
N LYS A 217 -7.37 4.00 -4.87
CA LYS A 217 -7.80 3.55 -6.19
C LYS A 217 -7.48 2.06 -6.34
N PRO A 218 -8.26 1.29 -7.13
CA PRO A 218 -8.06 -0.16 -7.24
C PRO A 218 -6.65 -0.57 -7.68
N ASP A 219 -5.96 0.30 -8.39
CA ASP A 219 -4.65 0.12 -8.98
C ASP A 219 -3.48 0.61 -8.10
N GLN A 220 -3.76 1.09 -6.90
CA GLN A 220 -2.75 1.60 -5.98
C GLN A 220 -2.27 0.52 -5.01
N ILE A 221 -0.97 0.56 -4.72
CA ILE A 221 -0.34 -0.19 -3.63
C ILE A 221 0.35 0.79 -2.69
N ASP A 222 0.44 0.40 -1.43
CA ASP A 222 1.15 1.18 -0.43
C ASP A 222 2.32 0.37 0.10
N ILE A 223 3.54 0.80 -0.22
CA ILE A 223 4.76 0.10 0.19
C ILE A 223 5.04 0.46 1.64
N GLN A 224 5.24 -0.56 2.49
CA GLN A 224 5.66 -0.36 3.86
C GLN A 224 7.10 0.13 3.88
N CYS A 225 7.29 1.43 4.09
CA CYS A 225 8.61 2.03 4.13
C CYS A 225 8.67 3.05 5.28
N PRO A 226 9.50 2.81 6.31
CA PRO A 226 9.75 3.80 7.37
C PRO A 226 10.17 5.15 6.79
N GLY A 227 9.69 6.23 7.40
CA GLY A 227 9.96 7.60 6.93
C GLY A 227 9.08 8.08 5.76
N GLY A 228 8.27 7.19 5.15
CA GLY A 228 7.34 7.50 4.06
C GLY A 228 6.02 8.17 4.46
N GLY A 229 5.34 8.81 3.52
CA GLY A 229 3.92 9.16 3.62
C GLY A 229 3.50 10.22 4.65
N ASP A 230 2.19 10.46 4.64
CA ASP A 230 1.52 11.57 5.35
C ASP A 230 0.86 11.12 6.68
N GLY A 231 0.98 9.83 6.99
CA GLY A 231 0.17 9.11 7.96
C GLY A 231 0.71 9.07 9.40
N TRP A 232 0.10 8.19 10.21
CA TRP A 232 0.10 8.18 11.67
C TRP A 232 1.41 7.62 12.27
N GLY A 233 2.54 8.28 12.01
CA GLY A 233 3.86 7.91 12.54
C GLY A 233 3.95 7.90 14.08
N ASP A 234 2.90 8.37 14.77
CA ASP A 234 2.84 8.41 16.23
C ASP A 234 2.80 7.01 16.86
N TRP A 235 2.33 6.00 16.14
CA TRP A 235 2.31 4.63 16.64
C TRP A 235 3.72 4.04 16.74
N CYS A 236 4.61 4.37 15.81
CA CYS A 236 6.02 4.01 15.93
C CYS A 236 6.69 4.63 17.15
N TYR A 237 6.26 5.81 17.61
CA TYR A 237 6.74 6.35 18.89
C TYR A 237 6.33 5.50 20.08
N LYS A 238 5.19 4.82 20.01
CA LYS A 238 4.78 3.90 21.08
C LYS A 238 5.64 2.63 21.12
N GLN A 239 6.14 2.18 19.97
CA GLN A 239 7.04 1.03 19.92
C GLN A 239 8.47 1.41 20.34
N TRP A 240 9.03 2.44 19.71
CA TRP A 240 10.47 2.73 19.77
C TRP A 240 10.84 3.88 20.70
N GLY A 241 9.83 4.60 21.22
CA GLY A 241 10.06 5.91 21.81
C GLY A 241 10.44 6.96 20.76
N LYS A 242 10.53 8.21 21.19
CA LYS A 242 11.00 9.34 20.36
C LYS A 242 12.53 9.46 20.49
N PRO A 243 13.31 9.27 19.42
CA PRO A 243 14.75 9.44 19.45
C PRO A 243 15.05 10.88 19.79
N GLU A 244 16.03 11.09 20.67
CA GLU A 244 16.45 12.43 21.08
C GLU A 244 16.84 13.30 19.88
N ALA A 245 17.51 12.71 18.89
CA ALA A 245 17.89 13.36 17.63
C ALA A 245 16.70 13.84 16.78
N ALA A 246 15.52 13.25 16.95
CA ALA A 246 14.34 13.64 16.19
C ALA A 246 13.81 15.02 16.61
N GLY A 247 14.19 15.58 17.76
CA GLY A 247 13.73 16.91 18.20
C GLY A 247 12.21 16.93 18.26
N ASP A 248 11.51 17.80 17.52
CA ASP A 248 10.05 17.78 17.34
C ASP A 248 9.56 17.17 16.02
N LYS A 249 10.49 16.62 15.24
CA LYS A 249 10.19 16.01 13.95
C LYS A 249 9.49 14.68 14.18
N ARG A 250 8.41 14.46 13.43
CA ARG A 250 7.74 13.17 13.35
C ARG A 250 8.57 12.16 12.55
N PHE A 251 8.36 10.87 12.77
CA PHE A 251 8.95 9.78 11.96
C PHE A 251 8.42 9.70 10.52
N VAL A 252 7.60 10.67 10.13
CA VAL A 252 6.96 10.78 8.82
C VAL A 252 7.51 11.98 8.09
N PHE A 253 7.25 12.07 6.78
CA PHE A 253 7.73 13.17 5.93
C PHE A 253 9.25 13.36 5.92
N ILE A 254 10.04 12.28 6.09
CA ILE A 254 11.48 12.33 5.79
C ILE A 254 11.60 12.73 4.32
N LYS A 255 12.40 13.75 4.00
CA LYS A 255 12.54 14.31 2.63
C LYS A 255 13.87 13.97 2.01
N THR A 256 14.88 13.69 2.81
CA THR A 256 16.24 13.39 2.34
C THR A 256 16.79 12.13 3.01
N VAL A 257 17.78 11.49 2.38
CA VAL A 257 18.43 10.30 2.93
C VAL A 257 19.14 10.60 4.27
N ASP A 258 19.66 11.81 4.43
CA ASP A 258 20.35 12.23 5.66
C ASP A 258 19.39 12.34 6.85
N GLU A 259 18.12 12.65 6.58
CA GLU A 259 17.09 12.68 7.62
C GLU A 259 16.71 11.29 8.14
N CYS A 260 17.16 10.20 7.49
CA CYS A 260 16.96 8.85 8.01
C CYS A 260 17.65 8.61 9.37
N VAL A 261 18.58 9.46 9.80
CA VAL A 261 19.11 9.40 11.18
C VAL A 261 18.03 9.65 12.24
N ASN A 262 16.92 10.28 11.86
CA ASN A 262 15.82 10.63 12.77
C ASN A 262 14.81 9.49 12.97
N VAL A 263 14.91 8.38 12.22
CA VAL A 263 14.11 7.17 12.48
C VAL A 263 14.88 6.20 13.39
N PRO A 264 14.19 5.29 14.11
CA PRO A 264 14.84 4.29 14.96
C PRO A 264 15.94 3.53 14.20
N LYS A 265 17.02 3.17 14.90
CA LYS A 265 18.23 2.59 14.29
C LYS A 265 17.91 1.37 13.43
N GLU A 266 16.98 0.56 13.90
CA GLU A 266 16.47 -0.67 13.30
C GLU A 266 15.74 -0.42 11.98
N LEU A 267 15.27 0.81 11.75
CA LEU A 267 14.49 1.22 10.59
C LEU A 267 15.27 2.09 9.58
N GLN A 268 16.49 2.50 9.92
CA GLN A 268 17.27 3.45 9.12
C GLN A 268 17.65 2.89 7.75
N ASP A 269 17.97 1.60 7.65
CA ASP A 269 18.37 0.98 6.38
C ASP A 269 17.23 0.95 5.37
N SER A 270 16.01 0.70 5.85
CA SER A 270 14.80 0.76 5.03
C SER A 270 14.43 2.19 4.64
N CYS A 271 14.61 3.15 5.56
CA CYS A 271 14.48 4.57 5.21
C CYS A 271 15.47 4.96 4.09
N LYS A 272 16.73 4.51 4.17
CA LYS A 272 17.74 4.75 3.13
C LYS A 272 17.42 4.02 1.83
N TRP A 273 16.89 2.79 1.89
CA TRP A 273 16.44 2.03 0.73
C TRP A 273 15.48 2.85 -0.14
N ARG A 274 14.56 3.59 0.50
CA ARG A 274 13.61 4.48 -0.18
C ARG A 274 14.29 5.42 -1.15
N PHE A 275 15.36 6.07 -0.71
CA PHE A 275 16.08 7.06 -1.50
C PHE A 275 17.05 6.41 -2.46
N ASN A 276 17.71 5.33 -2.05
CA ASN A 276 18.76 4.72 -2.86
C ASN A 276 18.21 3.87 -4.01
N TRP A 277 17.07 3.19 -3.80
CA TRP A 277 16.54 2.24 -4.76
C TRP A 277 15.23 2.72 -5.42
N LEU A 278 14.28 3.22 -4.62
CA LEU A 278 12.94 3.57 -5.13
C LEU A 278 12.88 4.99 -5.73
N TYR A 279 13.44 5.99 -5.05
CA TYR A 279 13.38 7.39 -5.50
C TYR A 279 14.57 7.89 -6.31
N GLY A 280 15.76 7.35 -6.02
CA GLY A 280 17.01 7.96 -6.43
C GLY A 280 17.37 9.13 -5.51
N LYS A 281 18.68 9.29 -5.29
CA LYS A 281 19.27 10.33 -4.41
C LYS A 281 18.90 11.76 -4.83
N ASP A 282 18.65 12.00 -6.12
CA ASP A 282 18.41 13.32 -6.71
C ASP A 282 16.92 13.72 -6.71
N TYR A 283 16.06 12.94 -6.06
CA TYR A 283 14.61 13.13 -6.05
C TYR A 283 14.12 13.49 -4.63
N PRO A 284 14.26 14.77 -4.20
CA PRO A 284 14.11 15.23 -2.81
C PRO A 284 12.66 15.30 -2.31
N THR A 285 11.68 15.01 -3.15
CA THR A 285 10.28 14.90 -2.77
C THR A 285 9.80 13.49 -3.11
N ALA A 286 9.38 12.71 -2.11
CA ALA A 286 8.85 11.37 -2.31
C ALA A 286 7.53 11.41 -3.11
N THR A 287 7.58 11.62 -4.42
CA THR A 287 6.40 11.51 -5.28
C THR A 287 6.05 10.03 -5.45
N PRO A 288 4.77 9.64 -5.48
CA PRO A 288 4.44 8.23 -5.67
C PRO A 288 4.98 7.72 -7.02
N ARG A 289 5.38 6.45 -7.09
CA ARG A 289 5.86 5.84 -8.34
C ARG A 289 4.69 5.35 -9.18
N THR A 290 4.75 5.53 -10.49
CA THR A 290 3.69 5.04 -11.37
C THR A 290 3.94 3.58 -11.72
N ILE A 291 2.99 2.72 -11.40
CA ILE A 291 3.01 1.30 -11.73
C ILE A 291 2.76 1.15 -13.24
N LYS A 292 3.74 0.59 -13.95
CA LYS A 292 3.62 0.19 -15.35
C LYS A 292 2.83 -1.12 -15.48
N SER A 293 3.16 -2.10 -14.64
CA SER A 293 2.50 -3.39 -14.60
C SER A 293 2.66 -4.02 -13.23
N MET A 294 1.62 -4.72 -12.78
CA MET A 294 1.67 -5.52 -11.56
C MET A 294 1.07 -6.90 -11.84
N CYS A 295 1.90 -7.94 -11.76
CA CYS A 295 1.48 -9.30 -12.07
C CYS A 295 1.59 -10.18 -10.85
N ARG A 296 0.56 -10.99 -10.57
CA ARG A 296 0.64 -12.00 -9.51
C ARG A 296 1.70 -13.04 -9.88
N VAL A 297 2.61 -13.32 -8.94
CA VAL A 297 3.68 -14.31 -9.07
C VAL A 297 3.72 -15.18 -7.82
N GLN A 298 4.33 -16.36 -7.93
CA GLN A 298 4.67 -17.16 -6.75
C GLN A 298 5.61 -16.35 -5.84
N CYS A 299 5.31 -16.34 -4.55
CA CYS A 299 6.13 -15.70 -3.54
C CYS A 299 7.50 -16.36 -3.43
N PRO A 300 8.60 -15.60 -3.64
CA PRO A 300 9.93 -16.12 -3.40
C PRO A 300 10.16 -16.42 -1.92
N LYS A 301 10.91 -17.51 -1.64
CA LYS A 301 11.22 -17.93 -0.26
C LYS A 301 11.87 -16.83 0.57
N ILE A 302 12.73 -16.01 -0.04
CA ILE A 302 13.38 -14.88 0.63
C ILE A 302 12.39 -13.89 1.26
N LEU A 303 11.15 -13.82 0.73
CA LEU A 303 10.09 -12.99 1.28
C LEU A 303 9.22 -13.78 2.27
N THR A 304 8.79 -15.00 1.93
CA THR A 304 7.96 -15.83 2.84
C THR A 304 8.67 -16.22 4.12
N ASP A 305 9.99 -16.42 4.11
CA ASP A 305 10.78 -16.75 5.31
C ASP A 305 10.87 -15.54 6.27
N ARG A 306 10.79 -14.32 5.71
CA ARG A 306 10.76 -13.07 6.49
C ARG A 306 9.39 -12.79 7.07
N THR A 307 8.33 -13.12 6.34
CA THR A 307 6.95 -12.77 6.74
C THR A 307 6.23 -13.92 7.45
N GLY A 308 6.69 -15.15 7.28
CA GLY A 308 6.11 -16.36 7.86
C GLY A 308 4.78 -16.79 7.22
N ILE A 309 4.34 -16.11 6.15
CA ILE A 309 3.08 -16.35 5.47
C ILE A 309 3.35 -16.76 4.02
N ALA A 310 2.74 -17.87 3.63
CA ALA A 310 2.68 -18.34 2.26
C ALA A 310 1.26 -18.79 1.95
N ARG A 311 0.77 -18.46 0.77
CA ARG A 311 -0.56 -18.90 0.33
C ARG A 311 -0.54 -20.35 -0.14
N THR A 312 -1.65 -21.05 0.04
CA THR A 312 -1.81 -22.44 -0.42
C THR A 312 -2.00 -22.54 -1.93
N ASP A 313 -2.45 -21.46 -2.58
CA ASP A 313 -2.64 -21.36 -4.03
C ASP A 313 -1.41 -20.82 -4.77
N ASP A 314 -0.32 -20.54 -4.06
CA ASP A 314 0.80 -19.77 -4.60
C ASP A 314 1.56 -20.51 -5.72
N ALA A 315 1.55 -21.84 -5.69
CA ALA A 315 2.13 -22.69 -6.73
C ALA A 315 1.37 -22.67 -8.07
N ALA A 316 0.14 -22.12 -8.09
CA ALA A 316 -0.61 -21.93 -9.33
C ALA A 316 -0.14 -20.71 -10.14
N TYR A 317 0.75 -19.89 -9.58
CA TYR A 317 1.27 -18.69 -10.23
C TYR A 317 2.71 -18.89 -10.72
N PRO A 318 3.13 -18.20 -11.79
CA PRO A 318 4.49 -18.31 -12.29
C PRO A 318 5.53 -17.93 -11.24
N ALA A 319 6.62 -18.71 -11.17
CA ALA A 319 7.77 -18.35 -10.35
C ALA A 319 8.42 -17.07 -10.89
N PHE A 320 8.75 -16.15 -9.99
CA PHE A 320 9.61 -15.04 -10.34
C PHE A 320 11.06 -15.54 -10.47
N SER A 321 11.66 -15.37 -11.65
CA SER A 321 13.10 -15.49 -11.84
C SER A 321 13.69 -14.09 -11.92
N ALA A 322 14.60 -13.80 -10.98
CA ALA A 322 15.40 -12.58 -10.94
C ALA A 322 16.47 -12.56 -12.04
#